data_AF-A0AAV2BBK0-F1
#
_entry.id   AF-A0AAV2BBK0-F1
#
_cell.length_a   1.000
_cell.length_b   1.000
_cell.length_c   1.000
_cell.angle_alpha   90.00
_cell.angle_beta   90.00
_cell.angle_gamma   90.00
#
_symmetry.space_group_name_H-M   'P 1'
#
loop_
_entity.id
_entity.type
_entity.pdbx_description
1 polymer ?
#
loop_
_entity_poly.entity_id
_entity_poly.type
_entity_poly.pdbx_seq_one_letter_code
_entity_poly.pdbx_strand_id
1 'polypeptide(L)'
;ESCLEKRKPFLELLLEYHLKDPSFTEKDIREEVDTFMFAGHDTTTTTINWTLYCLGVYQEIQKKAYEELEGIFETHGEKKISRKTLIGMKYLECVIKEAMRLYTTVPVIFRENYQPFNV
;
A
#
# COMPACT_ATOMS: atom_id res chain seq x y z
N GLU A 1 14.53 15.36 -24.71
CA GLU A 1 14.55 14.58 -23.46
C GLU A 1 13.66 15.27 -22.45
N SER A 2 12.49 14.70 -22.16
CA SER A 2 11.52 15.27 -21.22
C SER A 2 11.98 14.90 -19.81
N CYS A 3 12.47 15.88 -19.06
CA CYS A 3 12.65 15.75 -17.62
C CYS A 3 11.27 15.50 -17.00
N LEU A 4 10.89 14.23 -16.86
CA LEU A 4 9.92 13.81 -15.88
C LEU A 4 10.40 14.38 -14.54
N GLU A 5 9.65 15.34 -14.01
CA GLU A 5 9.84 15.89 -12.67
C GLU A 5 10.11 14.72 -11.72
N LYS A 6 11.36 14.58 -11.23
CA LYS A 6 11.73 13.46 -10.38
C LYS A 6 10.83 13.52 -9.16
N ARG A 7 10.00 12.48 -8.96
CA ARG A 7 9.19 12.36 -7.76
C ARG A 7 10.11 12.40 -6.55
N LYS A 8 9.92 13.39 -5.69
CA LYS A 8 10.73 13.56 -4.49
C LYS A 8 10.39 12.45 -3.49
N PRO A 9 11.40 11.81 -2.87
CA PRO A 9 11.17 10.93 -1.72
C PRO A 9 10.39 11.65 -0.62
N PHE A 10 9.65 10.89 0.18
CA PHE A 10 8.80 11.45 1.24
C PHE A 10 9.56 12.36 2.20
N LEU A 11 10.74 11.93 2.68
CA LEU A 11 11.58 12.73 3.57
C LEU A 11 12.05 14.04 2.91
N GLU A 12 12.41 14.00 1.63
CA GLU A 12 12.84 15.20 0.90
C GLU A 12 11.69 16.22 0.80
N LEU A 13 10.46 15.75 0.59
CA LEU A 13 9.28 16.59 0.60
C LEU A 13 9.11 17.29 1.97
N LEU A 14 9.21 16.55 3.07
CA LEU A 14 9.08 17.11 4.42
C LEU A 14 10.17 18.13 4.75
N LEU A 15 11.42 17.86 4.33
CA LEU A 15 12.53 18.79 4.49
C LEU A 15 12.29 20.07 3.69
N GLU A 16 11.78 19.98 2.46
CA GLU A 16 11.43 21.17 1.68
C GLU A 16 10.30 22.00 2.31
N TYR A 17 9.33 21.36 2.97
CA TYR A 17 8.30 22.06 3.72
C TYR A 17 8.90 22.82 4.91
N HIS A 18 9.76 22.17 5.70
CA HIS A 18 10.47 22.82 6.82
C HIS A 18 11.31 24.03 6.36
N LEU A 19 11.99 23.92 5.21
CA LEU A 19 12.80 25.01 4.66
C LEU A 19 11.96 26.21 4.19
N LYS A 20 10.70 25.98 3.78
CA LYS A 20 9.77 27.04 3.36
C LYS A 20 9.04 27.67 4.54
N ASP A 21 8.71 26.86 5.54
CA ASP A 21 7.99 27.27 6.73
C ASP A 21 8.64 26.68 7.99
N PRO A 22 9.46 27.47 8.71
CA PRO A 22 10.11 27.04 9.93
C PRO A 22 9.15 26.67 11.08
N SER A 23 7.85 26.97 10.96
CA SER A 23 6.86 26.52 11.95
C SER A 23 6.60 25.01 11.90
N PHE A 24 6.87 24.36 10.75
CA PHE A 24 6.92 22.91 10.64
C PHE A 24 8.30 22.44 11.08
N THR A 25 8.43 21.98 12.32
CA THR A 25 9.72 21.74 12.97
C THR A 25 10.37 20.40 12.57
N GLU A 26 11.65 20.23 12.89
CA GLU A 26 12.31 18.91 12.76
C GLU A 26 11.64 17.81 13.60
N LYS A 27 10.98 18.19 14.71
CA LYS A 27 10.19 17.27 15.53
C LYS A 27 8.97 16.78 14.76
N ASP A 28 8.26 17.68 14.08
CA ASP A 28 7.10 17.33 13.25
C ASP A 28 7.52 16.43 12.08
N ILE A 29 8.66 16.71 11.43
CA ILE A 29 9.23 15.83 10.40
C ILE A 29 9.43 14.41 10.93
N ARG A 30 10.04 14.27 12.13
CA ARG A 30 10.27 12.96 12.74
C ARG A 30 8.96 12.25 13.04
N GLU A 31 7.99 12.95 13.62
CA GLU A 31 6.68 12.39 13.96
C GLU A 31 5.92 11.88 12.73
N GLU A 32 5.96 12.62 11.62
CA GLU A 32 5.39 12.19 10.34
C GLU A 32 6.10 10.96 9.78
N VAL A 33 7.44 10.94 9.80
CA VAL A 33 8.22 9.78 9.35
C VAL A 33 7.90 8.54 10.19
N ASP A 34 7.90 8.67 11.52
CA ASP A 34 7.61 7.57 12.44
C ASP A 34 6.18 7.04 12.22
N THR A 35 5.21 7.93 12.06
CA THR A 35 3.81 7.58 11.80
C THR A 35 3.66 6.82 10.48
N PHE A 36 4.24 7.31 9.39
CA PHE A 36 4.15 6.66 8.08
C PHE A 36 4.84 5.29 8.07
N MET A 37 6.01 5.18 8.71
CA MET A 37 6.75 3.92 8.78
C MET A 37 5.98 2.89 9.60
N PHE A 38 5.49 3.25 10.78
CA PHE A 38 4.78 2.33 11.65
C PHE A 38 3.43 1.90 11.06
N ALA A 39 2.60 2.87 10.68
CA ALA A 39 1.27 2.59 10.13
C ALA A 39 1.36 1.85 8.79
N GLY A 40 2.36 2.15 7.95
CA GLY A 40 2.58 1.48 6.67
C GLY A 40 3.17 0.07 6.80
N HIS A 41 4.09 -0.14 7.74
CA HIS A 41 4.82 -1.41 7.88
C HIS A 41 3.94 -2.54 8.42
N ASP A 42 3.34 -2.35 9.60
CA ASP A 42 2.64 -3.43 10.30
C ASP A 42 1.37 -3.82 9.56
N THR A 43 0.67 -2.83 8.99
CA THR A 43 -0.56 -3.09 8.22
C THR A 43 -0.28 -3.80 6.90
N THR A 44 0.76 -3.40 6.17
CA THR A 44 1.12 -4.02 4.90
C THR A 44 1.66 -5.43 5.12
N THR A 45 2.55 -5.62 6.10
CA THR A 45 3.14 -6.94 6.41
C THR A 45 2.06 -7.94 6.81
N THR A 46 1.12 -7.54 7.66
CA THR A 46 0.02 -8.41 8.09
C THR A 46 -0.88 -8.79 6.91
N THR A 47 -1.19 -7.83 6.03
CA THR A 47 -1.99 -8.07 4.82
C THR A 47 -1.30 -9.05 3.86
N ILE A 48 0.01 -8.89 3.67
CA ILE A 48 0.82 -9.80 2.85
C ILE A 48 0.82 -11.20 3.46
N ASN A 49 1.03 -11.32 4.77
CA ASN A 49 1.05 -12.61 5.46
C ASN A 49 -0.27 -13.39 5.26
N TRP A 50 -1.42 -12.75 5.45
CA TRP A 50 -2.72 -13.39 5.23
C TRP A 50 -2.97 -13.72 3.75
N THR A 51 -2.55 -12.85 2.84
CA THR A 51 -2.63 -13.11 1.40
C THR A 51 -1.82 -14.35 1.02
N LEU A 52 -0.58 -14.45 1.50
CA LEU A 52 0.29 -15.61 1.27
C LEU A 52 -0.27 -16.88 1.91
N TYR A 53 -0.82 -16.78 3.12
CA TYR A 53 -1.51 -17.90 3.77
C TYR A 53 -2.68 -18.42 2.93
N CYS A 54 -3.57 -17.53 2.47
CA CYS A 54 -4.68 -17.89 1.59
C CYS A 54 -4.20 -18.56 0.30
N LEU A 55 -3.17 -18.01 -0.36
CA LEU A 55 -2.60 -18.61 -1.57
C LEU A 55 -2.01 -20.01 -1.30
N GLY A 56 -1.35 -20.21 -0.15
CA GLY A 56 -0.81 -21.50 0.26
C GLY A 56 -1.90 -22.55 0.57
N VAL A 57 -3.04 -22.13 1.12
CA VAL A 57 -4.17 -23.03 1.42
C VAL A 57 -5.01 -23.33 0.17
N TYR A 58 -5.22 -22.34 -0.70
CA TYR A 58 -6.08 -22.44 -1.87
C TYR A 58 -5.27 -22.49 -3.18
N GLN A 59 -4.70 -23.67 -3.45
CA GLN A 59 -3.81 -23.92 -4.60
C GLN A 59 -4.42 -23.54 -5.95
N GLU A 60 -5.73 -23.76 -6.16
CA GLU A 60 -6.41 -23.37 -7.40
C GLU A 60 -6.44 -21.85 -7.60
N ILE A 61 -6.57 -21.08 -6.51
CA ILE A 61 -6.54 -19.62 -6.54
C ILE A 61 -5.12 -19.13 -6.83
N GLN A 62 -4.11 -19.76 -6.21
CA GLN A 62 -2.71 -19.47 -6.50
C GLN A 62 -2.37 -19.72 -7.96
N LYS A 63 -2.78 -20.87 -8.51
CA LYS A 63 -2.57 -21.20 -9.92
C LYS A 63 -3.20 -20.17 -10.84
N LYS A 64 -4.44 -19.75 -10.57
CA LYS A 64 -5.12 -18.73 -11.37
C LYS A 64 -4.44 -17.35 -11.29
N ALA A 65 -3.94 -16.96 -10.12
CA ALA A 65 -3.15 -15.74 -9.98
C ALA A 65 -1.82 -15.83 -10.73
N TYR A 66 -1.16 -16.98 -10.71
CA TYR A 66 0.06 -17.22 -11.49
C TYR A 66 -0.20 -17.13 -13.00
N GLU A 67 -1.25 -17.77 -13.50
CA GLU A 67 -1.64 -17.72 -14.92
C GLU A 67 -1.95 -16.29 -15.38
N GLU A 68 -2.60 -15.47 -14.54
CA GLU A 68 -2.78 -14.03 -14.82
C GLU A 68 -1.42 -13.32 -14.99
N LEU A 69 -0.49 -13.54 -14.06
CA LEU A 69 0.82 -12.88 -14.07
C LEU A 69 1.64 -13.27 -15.30
N GLU A 70 1.71 -14.57 -15.63
CA GLU A 70 2.40 -15.05 -16.83
C GLU A 70 1.82 -14.40 -18.10
N GLY A 71 0.49 -14.40 -18.24
CA GLY A 71 -0.17 -13.78 -19.39
C GLY A 71 0.14 -12.28 -19.53
N ILE A 72 0.23 -11.54 -18.43
CA ILE A 72 0.60 -10.11 -18.43
C ILE A 72 2.05 -9.93 -18.89
N PHE A 73 2.99 -10.70 -18.34
CA PHE A 73 4.41 -10.57 -18.69
C PHE A 73 4.70 -11.01 -20.13
N GLU A 74 4.05 -12.07 -20.61
CA GLU A 74 4.11 -12.48 -22.01
C GLU A 74 3.56 -11.40 -22.95
N THR A 75 2.39 -10.83 -22.63
CA THR A 75 1.74 -9.80 -23.46
C THR A 75 2.61 -8.55 -23.63
N HIS A 76 3.31 -8.14 -22.58
CA HIS A 76 4.13 -6.93 -22.61
C HIS A 76 5.58 -7.18 -23.04
N GLY A 77 6.03 -8.44 -23.13
CA GLY A 77 7.43 -8.76 -23.40
C GLY A 77 8.40 -8.22 -22.35
N GLU A 78 7.89 -7.85 -21.17
CA GLU A 78 8.62 -7.23 -20.07
C GLU A 78 8.87 -8.29 -18.99
N LYS A 79 10.12 -8.53 -18.60
CA LYS A 79 10.45 -9.38 -17.43
C LYS A 79 10.42 -8.61 -16.10
N LYS A 80 10.16 -7.31 -16.13
CA LYS A 80 10.21 -6.43 -14.97
C LYS A 80 8.84 -5.86 -14.70
N ILE A 81 8.51 -5.70 -13.42
CA ILE A 81 7.29 -5.03 -12.99
C ILE A 81 7.38 -3.55 -13.42
N SER A 82 6.40 -3.12 -14.19
CA SER A 82 6.18 -1.73 -14.59
C SER A 82 4.75 -1.29 -14.24
N ARG A 83 4.47 0.02 -14.28
CA ARG A 83 3.10 0.53 -14.07
C ARG A 83 2.08 -0.11 -15.02
N LYS A 84 2.49 -0.42 -16.25
CA LYS A 84 1.61 -1.06 -17.24
C LYS A 84 1.25 -2.47 -16.80
N THR A 85 2.24 -3.26 -16.39
CA THR A 85 2.00 -4.63 -15.89
C THR A 85 1.14 -4.63 -14.62
N LEU A 86 1.35 -3.69 -13.69
CA LEU A 86 0.58 -3.60 -12.44
C LEU A 86 -0.93 -3.38 -12.68
N ILE A 87 -1.29 -2.54 -13.65
CA ILE A 87 -2.70 -2.27 -13.99
C ILE A 87 -3.42 -3.55 -14.50
N GLY A 88 -2.66 -4.50 -15.03
CA GLY A 88 -3.19 -5.78 -15.51
C GLY A 88 -3.52 -6.78 -14.40
N MET A 89 -2.95 -6.66 -13.20
CA MET A 89 -2.99 -7.66 -12.12
C MET A 89 -4.31 -7.65 -11.33
N LYS A 90 -5.45 -7.72 -12.03
CA LYS A 90 -6.79 -7.51 -11.46
C LYS A 90 -7.23 -8.65 -10.56
N TYR A 91 -6.93 -9.89 -10.93
CA TYR A 91 -7.26 -11.07 -10.14
C TYR A 91 -6.41 -11.13 -8.88
N LEU A 92 -5.11 -10.85 -8.98
CA LEU A 92 -4.24 -10.71 -7.81
C LEU A 92 -4.75 -9.62 -6.85
N GLU A 93 -5.20 -8.47 -7.37
CA GLU A 93 -5.83 -7.43 -6.55
C GLU A 93 -7.09 -7.93 -5.83
N CYS A 94 -7.94 -8.71 -6.51
CA CYS A 94 -9.09 -9.36 -5.88
C CYS A 94 -8.69 -10.33 -4.77
N VAL A 95 -7.61 -11.11 -4.96
CA VAL A 95 -7.10 -12.02 -3.93
C VAL A 95 -6.65 -11.25 -2.69
N ILE A 96 -5.90 -10.16 -2.86
CA ILE A 96 -5.48 -9.29 -1.75
C ILE A 96 -6.69 -8.72 -1.02
N LYS A 97 -7.67 -8.18 -1.77
CA LYS A 97 -8.90 -7.61 -1.18
C LYS A 97 -9.71 -8.64 -0.41
N GLU A 98 -9.80 -9.87 -0.93
CA GLU A 98 -10.51 -10.95 -0.25
C GLU A 98 -9.79 -11.41 1.01
N ALA A 99 -8.45 -11.46 0.99
CA ALA A 99 -7.66 -11.70 2.21
C ALA A 99 -7.91 -10.60 3.26
N MET A 100 -7.97 -9.33 2.87
CA MET A 100 -8.30 -8.21 3.77
C MET A 100 -9.74 -8.27 4.30
N ARG A 101 -10.69 -8.79 3.49
CA ARG A 101 -12.09 -8.99 3.89
C ARG A 101 -12.22 -10.09 4.95
N LEU A 102 -11.49 -11.19 4.79
CA LEU A 102 -11.50 -12.33 5.72
C LEU A 102 -10.67 -12.06 6.98
N TYR A 103 -9.50 -11.45 6.80
CA TYR A 103 -8.51 -11.19 7.84
C TYR A 103 -8.19 -9.69 7.88
N THR A 104 -9.13 -8.93 8.45
CA THR A 104 -9.01 -7.47 8.52
C THR A 104 -7.87 -7.05 9.43
N THR A 105 -6.82 -6.46 8.84
CA THR A 105 -5.60 -6.03 9.54
C THR A 105 -5.84 -4.96 10.61
N VAL A 106 -6.78 -4.04 10.38
CA VAL A 106 -7.16 -2.99 11.34
C VAL A 106 -8.68 -3.09 11.56
N PRO A 107 -9.16 -3.93 12.48
CA PRO A 107 -10.57 -4.28 12.60
C PRO A 107 -11.42 -3.24 13.35
N VAL A 108 -10.79 -2.31 14.07
CA VAL A 108 -11.47 -1.33 14.91
C VAL A 108 -11.00 0.07 14.57
N ILE A 109 -11.94 1.00 14.46
CA ILE A 109 -11.66 2.42 14.35
C ILE A 109 -12.50 3.15 15.38
N PHE A 110 -11.86 3.94 16.23
CA PHE A 110 -12.55 4.68 17.29
C PHE A 110 -13.07 6.03 16.79
N ARG A 111 -14.13 6.51 17.42
CA ARG A 111 -14.70 7.85 17.24
C ARG A 111 -15.03 8.42 18.60
N GLU A 112 -14.87 9.73 18.73
CA GLU A 112 -15.30 10.49 19.91
C GLU A 112 -16.37 11.49 19.48
N ASN A 113 -17.44 11.60 20.27
CA ASN A 113 -18.51 12.55 20.02
C ASN A 113 -18.20 13.87 20.71
N TYR A 114 -18.03 14.94 19.93
CA TYR A 114 -17.80 16.29 20.45
C TYR A 114 -19.07 16.99 20.95
N GLN A 115 -20.24 16.37 20.74
CA GLN A 115 -21.55 16.83 21.19
C GLN A 115 -22.33 15.62 21.71
N PRO A 116 -23.32 15.81 22.61
CA PRO A 116 -24.16 14.73 23.09
C PRO A 116 -24.81 13.93 21.94
N PHE A 117 -24.70 12.60 21.99
CA PHE A 117 -25.31 11.70 21.03
C PHE A 117 -26.77 11.47 21.41
N ASN A 118 -27.70 12.05 20.65
CA ASN A 118 -29.13 11.80 20.82
C ASN A 118 -29.50 10.54 20.04
N VAL A 119 -29.93 9.50 20.75
CA VAL A 119 -30.44 8.23 20.19
C VAL A 119 -31.92 8.38 19.85
#